data_AF-A0A1W9VDX2-F1
#
_entry.id   AF-A0A1W9VDX2-F1
#
_cell.length_a   1.000
_cell.length_b   1.000
_cell.length_c   1.000
_cell.angle_alpha   90.00
_cell.angle_beta   90.00
_cell.angle_gamma   90.00
#
_symmetry.space_group_name_H-M   'P 1'
#
loop_
_entity.id
_entity.type
_entity.pdbx_description
1 polymer ?
#
loop_
_entity_poly.entity_id
_entity_poly.type
_entity_poly.pdbx_seq_one_letter_code
_entity_poly.pdbx_strand_id
1 'polypeptide(L)'
;MNIEKLGGIVRTYVRDIYGIMENPLQAGLAMDRLLIEWHLMSDRVRTRVGGHIEQPSLREWLEEKKYPVINFANWKDKLPRPIAVDLELDDKVLLVQVPPDLQAIKKKDLSIARGWRITTRSIFEAYFRRGYVITGFAGAKKSNSFNTYKLEHKPFPSTVDFSSWATGLEDDLEDEQERN
;
A
#
# COMPACT_ATOMS: atom_id res chain seq x y z
N MET A 1 -8.80 0.33 8.15
CA MET A 1 -8.72 0.64 6.70
C MET A 1 -9.68 -0.28 5.95
N ASN A 2 -10.08 0.06 4.72
CA ASN A 2 -11.04 -0.72 3.93
C ASN A 2 -10.55 -2.14 3.61
N ILE A 3 -9.23 -2.37 3.60
CA ILE A 3 -8.62 -3.70 3.53
C ILE A 3 -9.19 -4.59 4.64
N GLU A 4 -9.09 -4.17 5.91
CA GLU A 4 -9.58 -4.96 7.05
C GLU A 4 -11.08 -4.99 7.22
N LYS A 5 -11.78 -3.87 6.98
CA LYS A 5 -13.22 -3.80 7.25
C LYS A 5 -14.06 -4.48 6.17
N LEU A 6 -13.67 -4.33 4.91
CA LEU A 6 -14.50 -4.71 3.75
C LEU A 6 -13.84 -5.78 2.87
N GLY A 7 -12.71 -6.33 3.31
CA GLY A 7 -12.03 -7.39 2.56
C GLY A 7 -11.30 -6.91 1.32
N GLY A 8 -11.09 -5.59 1.16
CA GLY A 8 -10.33 -5.06 0.04
C GLY A 8 -8.90 -5.61 -0.01
N ILE A 9 -8.31 -5.59 -1.20
CA ILE A 9 -6.91 -5.91 -1.46
C ILE A 9 -6.25 -4.77 -2.23
N VAL A 10 -4.92 -4.74 -2.28
CA VAL A 10 -4.16 -3.80 -3.12
C VAL A 10 -3.05 -4.56 -3.82
N ARG A 11 -2.99 -4.46 -5.15
CA ARG A 11 -1.88 -4.96 -5.97
C ARG A 11 -1.37 -3.94 -6.98
N THR A 12 -1.89 -2.72 -6.95
CA THR A 12 -1.55 -1.65 -7.89
C THR A 12 -1.04 -0.43 -7.13
N TYR A 13 0.14 0.04 -7.54
CA TYR A 13 0.76 1.26 -7.06
C TYR A 13 0.69 2.31 -8.16
N VAL A 14 -0.01 3.42 -7.90
CA VAL A 14 -0.15 4.53 -8.85
C VAL A 14 0.79 5.64 -8.41
N ARG A 15 1.74 6.01 -9.27
CA ARG A 15 2.62 7.16 -9.03
C ARG A 15 1.86 8.45 -9.27
N ASP A 16 2.07 9.44 -8.40
CA ASP A 16 1.68 10.84 -8.64
C ASP A 16 0.29 11.02 -9.26
N ILE A 17 -0.75 10.46 -8.64
CA ILE A 17 -2.09 10.28 -9.24
C ILE A 17 -2.76 11.57 -9.76
N TYR A 18 -2.33 12.75 -9.30
CA TYR A 18 -2.87 14.04 -9.76
C TYR A 18 -1.86 14.85 -10.61
N GLY A 19 -0.77 14.22 -11.05
CA GLY A 19 0.29 14.87 -11.81
C GLY A 19 1.08 15.91 -10.99
N ILE A 20 1.77 16.81 -11.71
CA ILE A 20 2.52 17.93 -11.12
C ILE A 20 1.50 18.98 -10.68
N MET A 21 1.09 18.93 -9.43
CA MET A 21 0.27 19.99 -8.85
C MET A 21 1.16 21.17 -8.43
N GLU A 22 0.95 22.33 -9.06
CA GLU A 22 1.55 23.62 -8.69
C GLU A 22 0.99 24.21 -7.37
N ASN A 23 0.32 23.41 -6.53
CA ASN A 23 -0.25 23.90 -5.28
C ASN A 23 0.78 23.85 -4.13
N PRO A 24 1.13 24.99 -3.49
CA PRO A 24 2.08 25.06 -2.38
C PRO A 24 1.71 24.19 -1.17
N LEU A 25 0.42 23.90 -0.95
CA LEU A 25 -0.05 23.02 0.14
C LEU A 25 0.35 21.55 -0.07
N GLN A 26 0.51 21.12 -1.32
CA GLN A 26 0.88 19.75 -1.68
C GLN A 26 2.34 19.62 -2.12
N ALA A 27 3.01 20.75 -2.37
CA ALA A 27 4.41 20.81 -2.72
C ALA A 27 5.30 19.95 -1.80
N GLY A 28 6.25 19.27 -2.43
CA GLY A 28 7.38 18.61 -1.76
C GLY A 28 7.33 17.08 -1.65
N LEU A 29 6.18 16.42 -1.85
CA LEU A 29 6.06 14.96 -1.78
C LEU A 29 5.24 14.40 -2.94
N ALA A 30 5.74 13.32 -3.54
CA ALA A 30 5.02 12.57 -4.55
C ALA A 30 3.65 12.10 -4.03
N MET A 31 2.66 12.14 -4.91
CA MET A 31 1.26 11.89 -4.61
C MET A 31 0.84 10.47 -4.94
N ASP A 32 1.71 9.52 -4.62
CA ASP A 32 1.45 8.13 -4.90
C ASP A 32 0.22 7.61 -4.14
N ARG A 33 -0.46 6.64 -4.73
CA ARG A 33 -1.65 5.98 -4.20
C ARG A 33 -1.53 4.46 -4.33
N LEU A 34 -2.06 3.78 -3.33
CA LEU A 34 -2.37 2.37 -3.37
C LEU A 34 -3.82 2.23 -3.85
N LEU A 35 -4.04 1.57 -4.98
CA LEU A 35 -5.38 1.36 -5.51
C LEU A 35 -6.02 0.15 -4.83
N ILE A 36 -7.15 0.38 -4.16
CA ILE A 36 -7.89 -0.68 -3.48
C ILE A 36 -8.88 -1.34 -4.43
N GLU A 37 -8.92 -2.67 -4.40
CA GLU A 37 -9.87 -3.47 -5.15
C GLU A 37 -10.77 -4.28 -4.22
N TRP A 38 -12.05 -4.38 -4.59
CA TRP A 38 -13.02 -5.24 -3.91
C TRP A 38 -13.56 -6.29 -4.85
N HIS A 39 -13.22 -7.55 -4.57
CA HIS A 39 -13.74 -8.70 -5.28
C HIS A 39 -15.00 -9.17 -4.55
N LEU A 40 -16.15 -8.54 -4.85
CA LEU A 40 -17.39 -8.66 -4.07
C LEU A 40 -17.86 -10.10 -3.84
N MET A 41 -17.61 -10.98 -4.81
CA MET A 41 -18.01 -12.40 -4.74
C MET A 41 -16.95 -13.31 -4.11
N SER A 42 -15.81 -12.76 -3.69
CA SER A 42 -14.74 -13.56 -3.05
C SER A 42 -15.12 -13.98 -1.64
N ASP A 43 -14.63 -15.15 -1.22
CA ASP A 43 -14.79 -15.65 0.15
C ASP A 43 -14.28 -14.64 1.17
N ARG A 44 -13.17 -13.96 0.86
CA ARG A 44 -12.60 -12.91 1.71
C ARG A 44 -13.61 -11.81 2.03
N VAL A 45 -14.32 -11.28 1.03
CA VAL A 45 -15.32 -10.23 1.25
C VAL A 45 -16.51 -10.79 2.03
N ARG A 46 -16.98 -12.00 1.68
CA ARG A 46 -18.09 -12.66 2.39
C ARG A 46 -17.80 -12.88 3.87
N THR A 47 -16.62 -13.40 4.22
CA THR A 47 -16.21 -13.60 5.62
C THR A 47 -16.08 -12.29 6.38
N ARG A 48 -15.52 -11.24 5.74
CA ARG A 48 -15.33 -9.91 6.35
C ARG A 48 -16.65 -9.20 6.63
N VAL A 49 -17.58 -9.21 5.69
CA VAL A 49 -18.90 -8.57 5.81
C VAL A 49 -19.80 -9.32 6.80
N GLY A 50 -19.68 -10.65 6.89
CA GLY A 50 -20.41 -11.48 7.84
C GLY A 50 -20.07 -11.28 9.32
N GLY A 51 -19.17 -10.34 9.68
CA GLY A 51 -18.87 -9.96 11.06
C GLY A 51 -17.95 -10.92 11.83
N HIS A 52 -17.42 -11.96 11.19
CA HIS A 52 -16.71 -13.06 11.85
C HIS A 52 -15.17 -12.92 11.86
N ILE A 53 -14.62 -11.70 11.86
CA ILE A 53 -13.15 -11.55 11.80
C ILE A 53 -12.64 -10.61 12.90
N GLU A 54 -11.85 -11.19 13.80
CA GLU A 54 -10.94 -10.44 14.66
C GLU A 54 -9.97 -9.64 13.79
N GLN A 55 -9.88 -8.33 14.04
CA GLN A 55 -8.92 -7.50 13.31
C GLN A 55 -7.51 -8.01 13.61
N PRO A 56 -6.70 -8.31 12.57
CA PRO A 56 -5.36 -8.81 12.80
C PRO A 56 -4.59 -7.83 13.66
N SER A 57 -4.08 -8.33 14.78
CA SER A 57 -3.32 -7.49 15.70
C SER A 57 -1.87 -7.41 15.24
N LEU A 58 -1.27 -6.22 15.37
CA LEU A 58 0.16 -6.03 15.14
C LEU A 58 1.01 -7.01 15.97
N ARG A 59 0.48 -7.39 17.13
CA ARG A 59 1.06 -8.32 18.10
C ARG A 59 1.25 -9.71 17.49
N GLU A 60 0.20 -10.29 16.91
CA GLU A 60 0.24 -11.61 16.27
C GLU A 60 1.29 -11.71 15.16
N TRP A 61 1.45 -10.65 14.36
CA TRP A 61 2.39 -10.67 13.24
C TRP A 61 3.85 -10.53 13.68
N LEU A 62 4.11 -9.80 14.78
CA LEU A 62 5.47 -9.43 15.18
C LEU A 62 6.02 -10.23 16.37
N GLU A 63 5.21 -10.52 17.38
CA GLU A 63 5.71 -11.18 18.61
C GLU A 63 6.13 -12.62 18.33
N GLU A 64 5.44 -13.31 17.41
CA GLU A 64 5.80 -14.65 16.97
C GLU A 64 6.94 -14.65 15.94
N LYS A 65 7.43 -13.47 15.51
CA LYS A 65 8.36 -13.31 14.35
C LYS A 65 7.93 -14.16 13.15
N LYS A 66 6.61 -14.28 12.97
CA LYS A 66 6.00 -15.28 12.09
C LYS A 66 6.35 -15.07 10.63
N TYR A 67 6.57 -13.82 10.25
CA TYR A 67 6.82 -13.41 8.87
C TYR A 67 7.97 -12.41 8.82
N PRO A 68 8.83 -12.45 7.79
CA PRO A 68 9.92 -11.50 7.67
C PRO A 68 9.43 -10.10 7.32
N VAL A 69 10.18 -9.10 7.77
CA VAL A 69 9.92 -7.68 7.51
C VAL A 69 10.87 -7.21 6.42
N ILE A 70 10.32 -6.65 5.35
CA ILE A 70 11.06 -6.20 4.17
C ILE A 70 11.98 -5.02 4.47
N ASN A 71 11.54 -4.10 5.34
CA ASN A 71 12.22 -2.82 5.53
C ASN A 71 12.61 -2.56 6.98
N PHE A 72 13.77 -1.92 7.13
CA PHE A 72 14.36 -1.58 8.41
C PHE A 72 14.38 -0.06 8.59
N ALA A 73 14.09 0.40 9.80
CA ALA A 73 14.06 1.82 10.13
C ALA A 73 14.50 2.07 11.58
N ASN A 74 15.03 3.26 11.84
CA ASN A 74 15.34 3.69 13.20
C ASN A 74 14.06 4.19 13.88
N TRP A 75 13.28 3.26 14.45
CA TRP A 75 12.04 3.58 15.17
C TRP A 75 12.25 4.24 16.54
N LYS A 76 13.50 4.32 17.04
CA LYS A 76 13.80 4.95 18.34
C LYS A 76 13.88 6.48 18.25
N ASP A 77 14.12 7.02 17.05
CA ASP A 77 14.20 8.46 16.84
C ASP A 77 12.83 9.13 16.94
N LYS A 78 12.81 10.40 17.36
CA LYS A 78 11.60 11.24 17.35
C LYS A 78 10.97 11.37 15.97
N LEU A 79 11.80 11.23 14.93
CA LEU A 79 11.39 11.14 13.53
C LEU A 79 12.01 9.87 12.96
N PRO A 80 11.24 8.79 12.78
CA PRO A 80 11.80 7.51 12.36
C PRO A 80 12.35 7.63 10.95
N ARG A 81 13.57 7.14 10.73
CA ARG A 81 14.25 7.18 9.41
C ARG A 81 14.30 5.79 8.80
N PRO A 82 13.95 5.62 7.50
CA PRO A 82 14.21 4.37 6.80
C PRO A 82 15.72 4.16 6.69
N ILE A 83 16.18 2.92 6.86
CA ILE A 83 17.60 2.55 6.84
C ILE A 83 17.90 1.68 5.62
N ALA A 84 17.17 0.58 5.44
CA ALA A 84 17.44 -0.41 4.41
C ALA A 84 16.17 -1.16 4.01
N VAL A 85 16.24 -1.83 2.87
CA VAL A 85 15.21 -2.74 2.35
C VAL A 85 15.88 -4.01 1.86
N ASP A 86 15.23 -5.14 2.09
CA ASP A 86 15.55 -6.42 1.46
C ASP A 86 14.45 -6.78 0.45
N LEU A 87 14.78 -6.59 -0.83
CA LEU A 87 13.86 -6.86 -1.94
C LEU A 87 13.99 -8.28 -2.50
N GLU A 88 14.85 -9.12 -1.91
CA GLU A 88 15.12 -10.48 -2.37
C GLU A 88 14.29 -11.55 -1.63
N LEU A 89 13.57 -11.18 -0.58
CA LEU A 89 12.69 -12.10 0.15
C LEU A 89 11.63 -12.70 -0.79
N ASP A 90 11.34 -13.99 -0.63
CA ASP A 90 10.40 -14.75 -1.45
C ASP A 90 9.38 -15.57 -0.62
N ASP A 91 9.32 -15.33 0.70
CA ASP A 91 8.32 -15.97 1.57
C ASP A 91 6.89 -15.71 1.11
N LYS A 92 6.00 -16.67 1.38
CA LYS A 92 4.57 -16.56 1.03
C LYS A 92 3.88 -15.35 1.66
N VAL A 93 4.39 -14.86 2.79
CA VAL A 93 3.86 -13.72 3.52
C VAL A 93 5.02 -12.82 3.93
N LEU A 94 4.89 -11.53 3.63
CA LEU A 94 5.90 -10.52 3.95
C LEU A 94 5.25 -9.32 4.64
N LEU A 95 6.02 -8.63 5.47
CA LEU A 95 5.56 -7.46 6.21
C LEU A 95 6.30 -6.19 5.76
N VAL A 96 5.57 -5.08 5.67
CA VAL A 96 6.13 -3.75 5.38
C VAL A 96 5.73 -2.80 6.49
N GLN A 97 6.70 -2.22 7.17
CA GLN A 97 6.47 -1.26 8.25
C GLN A 97 6.52 0.18 7.72
N VAL A 98 5.57 1.01 8.12
CA VAL A 98 5.50 2.42 7.71
C VAL A 98 5.20 3.32 8.91
N PRO A 99 5.62 4.59 8.89
CA PRO A 99 5.27 5.52 9.96
C PRO A 99 3.75 5.70 10.04
N PRO A 100 3.19 5.89 11.25
CA PRO A 100 1.76 6.00 11.43
C PRO A 100 1.19 7.32 10.88
N ASP A 101 2.00 8.37 10.84
CA ASP A 101 1.63 9.68 10.32
C ASP A 101 2.79 10.30 9.52
N LEU A 102 2.79 10.04 8.21
CA LEU A 102 3.77 10.61 7.29
C LEU A 102 3.62 12.14 7.15
N GLN A 103 2.41 12.70 7.39
CA GLN A 103 2.17 14.14 7.29
C GLN A 103 2.79 14.88 8.48
N ALA A 104 2.72 14.32 9.69
CA ALA A 104 3.42 14.85 10.85
C ALA A 104 4.94 14.82 10.66
N ILE A 105 5.49 13.78 10.01
CA ILE A 105 6.91 13.73 9.63
C ILE A 105 7.20 14.82 8.58
N LYS A 106 6.41 14.94 7.51
CA LYS A 106 6.57 15.95 6.45
C LYS A 106 6.68 17.37 7.03
N LYS A 107 5.82 17.71 7.99
CA LYS A 107 5.80 19.04 8.63
C LYS A 107 7.08 19.35 9.41
N LYS A 108 7.77 18.33 9.92
CA LYS A 108 8.99 18.49 10.72
C LYS A 108 10.27 18.34 9.90
N ASP A 109 10.29 17.40 8.96
CA ASP A 109 11.42 17.12 8.08
C ASP A 109 10.93 16.49 6.77
N LEU A 110 10.96 17.29 5.70
CA LEU A 110 10.56 16.86 4.36
C LEU A 110 11.47 15.77 3.79
N SER A 111 12.76 15.78 4.14
CA SER A 111 13.73 14.81 3.62
C SER A 111 13.42 13.40 4.13
N ILE A 112 13.10 13.27 5.42
CA ILE A 112 12.68 11.99 6.01
C ILE A 112 11.40 11.49 5.34
N ALA A 113 10.42 12.38 5.16
CA ALA A 113 9.15 12.00 4.57
C ALA A 113 9.31 11.57 3.09
N ARG A 114 10.20 12.21 2.34
CA ARG A 114 10.61 11.78 0.98
C ARG A 114 11.29 10.42 1.00
N GLY A 115 12.21 10.19 1.94
CA GLY A 115 12.85 8.88 2.13
C GLY A 115 11.83 7.77 2.30
N TRP A 116 10.86 7.94 3.20
CA TRP A 116 9.77 6.98 3.39
C TRP A 116 8.93 6.75 2.13
N ARG A 117 8.65 7.81 1.36
CA ARG A 117 7.89 7.69 0.11
C ARG A 117 8.65 6.85 -0.93
N ILE A 118 9.93 7.14 -1.13
CA ILE A 118 10.78 6.41 -2.08
C ILE A 118 10.93 4.95 -1.65
N THR A 119 11.19 4.70 -0.36
CA THR A 119 11.33 3.35 0.21
C THR A 119 10.04 2.53 0.05
N THR A 120 8.89 3.10 0.38
CA THR A 120 7.62 2.35 0.26
C THR A 120 7.21 2.14 -1.19
N ARG A 121 7.47 3.11 -2.07
CA ARG A 121 7.29 2.97 -3.52
C ARG A 121 8.08 1.78 -4.06
N SER A 122 9.40 1.73 -3.80
CA SER A 122 10.24 0.66 -4.34
C SER A 122 9.81 -0.72 -3.87
N ILE A 123 9.41 -0.84 -2.59
CA ILE A 123 8.89 -2.08 -2.02
C ILE A 123 7.61 -2.51 -2.75
N PHE A 124 6.59 -1.67 -2.77
CA PHE A 124 5.29 -2.08 -3.31
C PHE A 124 5.38 -2.38 -4.81
N GLU A 125 6.07 -1.56 -5.60
CA GLU A 125 6.24 -1.83 -7.03
C GLU A 125 7.05 -3.11 -7.31
N ALA A 126 8.10 -3.39 -6.53
CA ALA A 126 8.88 -4.62 -6.68
C ALA A 126 8.01 -5.85 -6.40
N TYR A 127 7.32 -5.87 -5.26
CA TYR A 127 6.56 -7.04 -4.84
C TYR A 127 5.26 -7.22 -5.62
N PHE A 128 4.58 -6.15 -6.05
CA PHE A 128 3.41 -6.26 -6.91
C PHE A 128 3.73 -6.88 -8.27
N ARG A 129 4.86 -6.51 -8.90
CA ARG A 129 5.34 -7.17 -10.13
C ARG A 129 5.69 -8.64 -9.91
N ARG A 130 6.06 -9.02 -8.69
CA ARG A 130 6.34 -10.40 -8.28
C ARG A 130 5.07 -11.15 -7.81
N GLY A 131 3.87 -10.61 -8.04
CA GLY A 131 2.61 -11.29 -7.72
C GLY A 131 2.17 -11.21 -6.26
N TYR A 132 2.79 -10.35 -5.46
CA TYR A 132 2.33 -10.10 -4.09
C TYR A 132 1.16 -9.13 -4.06
N VAL A 133 0.31 -9.31 -3.07
CA VAL A 133 -0.88 -8.47 -2.85
C VAL A 133 -0.95 -8.07 -1.39
N ILE A 134 -1.23 -6.79 -1.11
CA ILE A 134 -1.56 -6.36 0.24
C ILE A 134 -2.93 -6.92 0.59
N THR A 135 -2.94 -7.81 1.59
CA THR A 135 -4.17 -8.39 2.14
C THR A 135 -4.36 -8.03 3.60
N GLY A 136 -3.45 -7.25 4.19
CA GLY A 136 -3.67 -6.77 5.54
C GLY A 136 -3.03 -5.43 5.89
N PHE A 137 -3.59 -4.79 6.91
CA PHE A 137 -3.08 -3.60 7.54
C PHE A 137 -3.34 -3.62 9.05
N ALA A 138 -2.29 -3.51 9.85
CA ALA A 138 -2.35 -3.37 11.29
C ALA A 138 -1.81 -1.99 11.70
N GLY A 139 -2.66 -1.21 12.38
CA GLY A 139 -2.30 0.11 12.90
C GLY A 139 -1.65 0.03 14.27
N ALA A 140 -0.65 0.88 14.51
CA ALA A 140 -0.08 1.10 15.83
C ALA A 140 -1.12 1.69 16.81
N LYS A 141 -1.22 1.12 18.02
CA LYS A 141 -2.07 1.69 19.12
C LYS A 141 -1.32 2.68 20.03
N LYS A 142 0.00 2.80 19.92
CA LYS A 142 0.87 3.65 20.79
C LYS A 142 1.64 4.68 19.97
N SER A 143 1.98 5.83 20.57
CA SER A 143 2.53 7.01 19.87
C SER A 143 4.00 6.93 19.43
N ASN A 144 4.65 5.77 19.53
CA ASN A 144 6.03 5.55 19.07
C ASN A 144 6.18 4.22 18.32
N SER A 145 5.15 3.86 17.56
CA SER A 145 5.01 2.57 16.90
C SER A 145 4.71 2.76 15.41
N PHE A 146 4.86 1.70 14.63
CA PHE A 146 4.72 1.68 13.19
C PHE A 146 3.43 0.96 12.79
N ASN A 147 2.87 1.37 11.65
CA ASN A 147 1.84 0.59 10.99
C ASN A 147 2.50 -0.50 10.15
N THR A 148 1.81 -1.61 9.95
CA THR A 148 2.33 -2.73 9.17
C THR A 148 1.33 -3.13 8.11
N TYR A 149 1.80 -3.24 6.87
CA TYR A 149 1.10 -3.92 5.79
C TYR A 149 1.52 -5.39 5.74
N LYS A 150 0.55 -6.27 5.49
CA LYS A 150 0.79 -7.68 5.19
C LYS A 150 0.62 -7.91 3.71
N LEU A 151 1.68 -8.40 3.06
CA LEU A 151 1.70 -8.83 1.67
C LEU A 151 1.64 -10.36 1.64
N GLU A 152 0.84 -10.91 0.74
CA GLU A 152 0.76 -12.35 0.49
C GLU A 152 1.02 -12.63 -0.99
N HIS A 153 1.87 -13.62 -1.28
CA HIS A 153 2.06 -14.12 -2.63
C HIS A 153 0.89 -15.05 -2.98
N LYS A 154 -0.12 -14.52 -3.65
CA LYS A 154 -1.34 -15.25 -4.03
C LYS A 154 -1.78 -14.84 -5.42
N PRO A 155 -2.12 -15.80 -6.30
CA PRO A 155 -2.76 -15.46 -7.56
C PRO A 155 -4.15 -14.90 -7.25
N PHE A 156 -4.43 -13.71 -7.74
CA PHE A 156 -5.78 -13.18 -7.82
C PHE A 156 -6.18 -13.15 -9.30
N PRO A 157 -7.34 -13.73 -9.67
CA PRO A 157 -7.80 -13.66 -11.05
C PRO A 157 -8.02 -12.18 -11.43
N SER A 158 -7.23 -11.67 -12.37
CA SER A 158 -7.46 -10.36 -12.98
C SER A 158 -8.54 -10.52 -14.04
N THR A 159 -9.74 -10.00 -13.76
CA THR A 159 -10.79 -9.86 -14.78
C THR A 159 -10.78 -8.48 -15.42
N VAL A 160 -10.15 -7.49 -14.79
CA VAL A 160 -10.09 -6.09 -15.24
C VAL A 160 -8.74 -5.50 -14.87
N ASP A 161 -8.11 -4.81 -15.83
CA ASP A 161 -6.98 -3.93 -15.54
C ASP A 161 -7.50 -2.60 -15.00
N PHE A 162 -7.40 -2.40 -13.68
CA PHE A 162 -7.84 -1.16 -13.03
C PHE A 162 -6.79 -0.05 -13.09
N SER A 163 -5.57 -0.35 -13.56
CA SER A 163 -4.51 0.65 -13.66
C SER A 163 -4.79 1.64 -14.79
N SER A 164 -5.32 1.18 -15.92
CA SER A 164 -5.72 2.03 -17.06
C SER A 164 -6.77 3.07 -16.66
N TRP A 165 -7.78 2.67 -15.89
CA TRP A 165 -8.81 3.59 -15.34
C TRP A 165 -8.19 4.65 -14.41
N ALA A 166 -7.20 4.27 -13.60
CA ALA A 166 -6.57 5.19 -12.66
C ALA A 166 -5.61 6.19 -13.32
N THR A 167 -5.04 5.85 -14.48
CA THR A 167 -4.07 6.69 -15.20
C THR A 167 -4.69 7.51 -16.33
N GLY A 168 -5.95 7.29 -16.69
CA GLY A 168 -6.69 8.10 -17.65
C GLY A 168 -6.04 8.15 -19.04
N LEU A 169 -6.02 7.00 -19.73
CA LEU A 169 -5.71 6.96 -21.17
C LEU A 169 -6.83 6.21 -21.91
N GLU A 170 -7.60 7.02 -22.65
CA GLU A 170 -8.14 6.83 -24.01
C GLU A 170 -8.62 5.42 -24.41
N ASP A 171 -9.94 5.21 -24.39
CA ASP A 171 -10.58 4.12 -25.15
C ASP A 171 -11.95 4.52 -25.77
N ASP A 172 -12.32 5.81 -25.81
CA ASP A 172 -13.67 6.25 -26.24
C ASP A 172 -13.67 7.36 -27.33
N LEU A 173 -12.75 7.35 -28.32
CA LEU A 173 -12.79 8.34 -29.43
C LEU A 173 -12.48 7.82 -30.86
N GLU A 174 -12.59 6.53 -31.17
CA GLU A 174 -12.42 6.07 -32.57
C GLU A 174 -13.68 5.48 -33.27
N ASP A 175 -14.85 5.43 -32.64
CA ASP A 175 -16.03 4.76 -33.24
C ASP A 175 -17.12 5.69 -33.84
N GLU A 176 -16.85 6.97 -34.11
CA GLU A 176 -17.88 7.91 -34.61
C GLU A 176 -17.53 8.73 -35.87
N GLN A 177 -16.73 8.20 -36.81
CA GLN A 177 -16.50 8.86 -38.12
C GLN A 177 -16.59 7.97 -39.38
N GLU A 178 -17.29 6.83 -39.34
CA GLU A 178 -17.69 6.07 -40.55
C GLU A 178 -19.19 6.15 -40.88
N ARG A 179 -19.89 7.20 -40.43
CA ARG A 179 -21.25 7.52 -40.90
C ARG A 179 -21.32 8.93 -41.47
N ASN A 180 -20.89 9.08 -42.72
CA ASN A 180 -21.46 10.05 -43.67
C ASN A 180 -21.15 9.64 -45.10
#